data_AF-A0A7S1I1F9-F1
#
_entry.id   AF-A0A7S1I1F9-F1
#
_cell.length_a   1.000
_cell.length_b   1.000
_cell.length_c   1.000
_cell.angle_alpha   90.00
_cell.angle_beta   90.00
_cell.angle_gamma   90.00
#
_symmetry.space_group_name_H-M   'P 1'
#
loop_
_entity.id
_entity.type
_entity.pdbx_description
1 polymer ?
#
loop_
_entity_poly.entity_id
_entity_poly.type
_entity_poly.pdbx_seq_one_letter_code
_entity_poly.pdbx_strand_id
1 'polypeptide(L)'
;RLDKKQYATAQQMAADVRQVWQNCRQYNGPESHYSKLADTISLKFEADLQELLNHYGSSSDGPRAAKRHDTKMTYEEKKNLGHLVGLLDEASTTEVYNLIQAHCPRALADAGGEVELDIEKLDNRTAWALERL
;
A
#
# COMPACT_ATOMS: atom_id res chain seq x y z
N ARG A 1 15.48 6.41 4.93
CA ARG A 1 15.06 7.27 3.77
C ARG A 1 13.63 6.93 3.36
N LEU A 2 13.25 5.65 3.38
CA LEU A 2 11.87 5.18 3.25
C LEU A 2 10.96 5.71 4.39
N ASP A 3 11.51 5.73 5.60
CA ASP A 3 10.84 6.12 6.87
C ASP A 3 10.43 7.60 6.95
N LYS A 4 10.92 8.43 6.02
CA LYS A 4 10.67 9.87 5.99
C LYS A 4 9.57 10.29 4.99
N LYS A 5 8.83 9.34 4.41
CA LYS A 5 7.82 9.56 3.34
C LYS A 5 8.33 10.51 2.23
N GLN A 6 9.60 10.38 1.83
CA GLN A 6 10.27 11.31 0.90
C GLN A 6 10.00 11.03 -0.58
N TYR A 7 9.37 9.90 -0.89
CA TYR A 7 9.05 9.52 -2.27
C TYR A 7 7.64 9.96 -2.62
N ALA A 8 7.51 10.80 -3.65
CA ALA A 8 6.21 11.27 -4.12
C ALA A 8 5.46 10.19 -4.93
N THR A 9 6.20 9.26 -5.55
CA THR A 9 5.62 8.14 -6.30
C THR A 9 6.39 6.85 -6.05
N ALA A 10 5.72 5.71 -6.24
CA ALA A 10 6.36 4.39 -6.19
C ALA A 10 7.51 4.28 -7.21
N GLN A 11 7.43 4.97 -8.35
CA GLN A 11 8.52 4.96 -9.33
C GLN A 11 9.78 5.67 -8.81
N GLN A 12 9.66 6.74 -8.01
CA GLN A 12 10.84 7.39 -7.42
C GLN A 12 11.55 6.48 -6.41
N MET A 13 10.78 5.77 -5.58
CA MET A 13 11.34 4.77 -4.68
C MET A 13 12.03 3.64 -5.46
N ALA A 14 11.37 3.11 -6.48
CA ALA A 14 11.94 2.06 -7.32
C ALA A 14 13.23 2.52 -8.03
N ALA A 15 13.31 3.78 -8.46
CA ALA A 15 14.52 4.34 -9.07
C ALA A 15 15.70 4.35 -8.08
N ASP A 16 15.48 4.80 -6.85
CA ASP A 16 16.52 4.80 -5.80
C ASP A 16 16.98 3.37 -5.46
N VAL A 17 16.04 2.42 -5.35
CA VAL A 17 16.37 1.01 -5.09
C VAL A 17 17.20 0.42 -6.24
N ARG A 18 16.83 0.67 -7.50
CA ARG A 18 17.62 0.24 -8.67
C ARG A 18 19.02 0.84 -8.66
N GLN A 19 19.15 2.08 -8.21
CA GLN A 19 20.45 2.74 -8.07
C GLN A 19 21.34 2.05 -7.04
N VAL A 20 20.79 1.50 -5.96
CA VAL A 20 21.57 0.69 -5.01
C VAL A 20 22.19 -0.54 -5.69
N TRP A 21 21.44 -1.26 -6.52
CA TRP A 21 21.99 -2.41 -7.26
C TRP A 21 22.98 -2.01 -8.35
N GLN A 22 22.75 -0.89 -9.04
CA GLN A 22 23.72 -0.35 -10.00
C GLN A 22 25.04 0.00 -9.31
N ASN A 23 24.98 0.67 -8.17
CA ASN A 23 26.17 0.96 -7.37
C ASN A 23 26.83 -0.35 -6.90
N CYS A 24 26.06 -1.32 -6.44
CA CYS A 24 26.59 -2.63 -6.04
C CYS A 24 27.41 -3.27 -7.16
N ARG A 25 26.88 -3.31 -8.39
CA ARG A 25 27.60 -3.84 -9.56
C ARG A 25 28.83 -3.01 -9.91
N GLN A 26 28.74 -1.69 -9.87
CA GLN A 26 29.84 -0.79 -10.22
C GLN A 26 31.03 -0.93 -9.26
N TYR A 27 30.76 -1.02 -7.95
CA TYR A 27 31.81 -1.13 -6.93
C TYR A 27 32.36 -2.55 -6.81
N ASN A 28 31.51 -3.58 -6.90
CA ASN A 28 31.92 -4.96 -6.64
C ASN A 28 32.33 -5.73 -7.91
N GLY A 29 31.96 -5.24 -9.10
CA GLY A 29 32.19 -5.93 -10.37
C GLY A 29 31.21 -7.10 -10.61
N PRO A 30 31.03 -7.54 -11.86
CA PRO A 30 29.98 -8.50 -12.23
C PRO A 30 30.16 -9.91 -11.64
N GLU A 31 31.39 -10.34 -11.38
CA GLU A 31 31.66 -11.69 -10.86
C GLU A 31 31.54 -11.82 -9.34
N SER A 32 31.39 -10.70 -8.63
CA SER A 32 31.28 -10.69 -7.17
C SER A 32 29.98 -11.34 -6.70
N HIS A 33 30.08 -12.08 -5.60
CA HIS A 33 28.93 -12.66 -4.89
C HIS A 33 27.86 -11.60 -4.56
N TYR A 34 28.28 -10.38 -4.21
CA TYR A 34 27.35 -9.28 -3.90
C TYR A 34 26.58 -8.81 -5.13
N SER A 35 27.22 -8.79 -6.30
CA SER A 35 26.56 -8.44 -7.56
C SER A 35 25.56 -9.52 -7.98
N LYS A 36 25.93 -10.79 -7.86
CA LYS A 36 25.03 -11.93 -8.13
C LYS A 36 23.81 -11.91 -7.21
N LEU A 37 24.00 -11.57 -5.93
CA LEU A 37 22.90 -11.40 -4.98
C LEU A 37 22.03 -10.18 -5.33
N ALA A 38 22.62 -9.04 -5.70
CA ALA A 38 21.90 -7.86 -6.15
C ALA A 38 21.05 -8.15 -7.39
N ASP A 39 21.57 -8.91 -8.35
CA ASP A 39 20.82 -9.30 -9.55
C ASP A 39 19.62 -10.20 -9.19
N THR A 40 19.83 -11.19 -8.32
CA THR A 40 18.76 -12.08 -7.82
C THR A 40 17.63 -11.30 -7.13
N ILE A 41 17.99 -10.40 -6.22
CA ILE A 41 17.01 -9.59 -5.48
C ILE A 41 16.31 -8.60 -6.41
N SER A 42 17.04 -7.99 -7.35
CA SER A 42 16.45 -7.06 -8.32
C SER A 42 15.38 -7.73 -9.19
N LEU A 43 15.61 -8.99 -9.59
CA LEU A 43 14.67 -9.73 -10.42
C LEU A 43 13.35 -9.98 -9.67
N LYS A 44 13.43 -10.40 -8.40
CA LYS A 44 12.24 -10.58 -7.56
C LYS A 44 11.52 -9.25 -7.33
N PHE A 45 12.26 -8.18 -7.05
CA PHE A 45 11.67 -6.87 -6.81
C PHE A 45 10.88 -6.36 -8.01
N GLU A 46 11.40 -6.47 -9.24
CA GLU A 46 10.67 -6.00 -10.44
C GLU A 46 9.39 -6.80 -10.66
N ALA A 47 9.41 -8.12 -10.42
CA ALA A 47 8.22 -8.96 -10.53
C ALA A 47 7.15 -8.54 -9.50
N ASP A 48 7.54 -8.41 -8.22
CA ASP A 48 6.63 -8.03 -7.15
C ASP A 48 6.11 -6.58 -7.35
N LEU A 49 6.97 -5.65 -7.81
CA LEU A 49 6.58 -4.28 -8.14
C LEU A 49 5.60 -4.23 -9.31
N GLN A 50 5.82 -5.03 -10.35
CA GLN A 50 4.93 -5.07 -11.51
C GLN A 50 3.58 -5.71 -11.16
N GLU A 51 3.57 -6.74 -10.32
CA GLU A 51 2.34 -7.31 -9.78
C GLU A 51 1.55 -6.27 -8.99
N LEU A 52 2.22 -5.56 -8.07
CA LEU A 52 1.61 -4.47 -7.30
C LEU A 52 1.07 -3.36 -8.20
N LEU A 53 1.85 -2.94 -9.21
CA LEU A 53 1.44 -1.94 -10.20
C LEU A 53 0.32 -2.44 -11.11
N ASN A 54 0.17 -3.74 -11.36
CA ASN A 54 -0.98 -4.25 -12.10
C ASN A 54 -2.26 -4.24 -11.24
N HIS A 55 -2.13 -4.62 -9.96
CA HIS A 55 -3.23 -4.55 -9.00
C HIS A 55 -3.68 -3.11 -8.72
N TYR A 56 -2.76 -2.14 -8.73
CA TYR A 56 -3.08 -0.71 -8.55
C TYR A 56 -3.29 0.07 -9.85
N GLY A 57 -2.66 -0.33 -10.95
CA GLY A 57 -2.58 0.39 -12.22
C GLY A 57 -3.64 0.02 -13.26
N SER A 58 -4.53 -0.94 -12.94
CA SER A 58 -5.79 -1.09 -13.69
C SER A 58 -6.78 0.06 -13.44
N SER A 59 -6.46 0.98 -12.51
CA SER A 59 -7.04 2.32 -12.46
C SER A 59 -6.21 3.27 -13.32
N SER A 60 -6.46 3.26 -14.63
CA SER A 60 -6.05 4.37 -15.48
C SER A 60 -6.80 5.62 -15.06
N ASP A 61 -6.15 6.51 -14.32
CA ASP A 61 -6.61 7.90 -14.25
C ASP A 61 -5.41 8.85 -14.32
N GLY A 62 -5.31 9.48 -15.49
CA GLY A 62 -4.94 10.88 -15.59
C GLY A 62 -5.93 11.76 -14.81
N PRO A 63 -6.03 13.07 -15.09
CA PRO A 63 -6.56 14.07 -14.16
C PRO A 63 -8.05 13.87 -13.84
N ARG A 64 -8.36 12.98 -12.88
CA ARG A 64 -9.70 12.64 -12.42
C ARG A 64 -9.80 12.40 -10.91
N ALA A 65 -8.70 12.56 -10.18
CA ALA A 65 -8.67 12.52 -8.71
C ALA A 65 -9.74 13.43 -8.07
N ALA A 66 -10.14 14.52 -8.73
CA ALA A 66 -11.18 15.41 -8.24
C ALA A 66 -12.63 14.85 -8.32
N LYS A 67 -12.91 13.76 -9.06
CA LYS A 67 -14.27 13.19 -9.20
C LYS A 67 -14.51 11.89 -8.43
N ARG A 68 -13.47 11.23 -7.91
CA ARG A 68 -13.63 9.93 -7.20
C ARG A 68 -14.40 10.07 -5.88
N HIS A 69 -14.40 11.25 -5.27
CA HIS A 69 -15.01 11.51 -3.97
C HIS A 69 -16.55 11.57 -3.95
N ASP A 70 -17.21 11.61 -5.10
CA ASP A 70 -18.67 11.57 -5.21
C ASP A 70 -19.18 10.16 -5.57
N THR A 71 -18.27 9.23 -5.86
CA THR A 71 -18.62 7.88 -6.32
C THR A 71 -18.52 6.88 -5.17
N LYS A 72 -19.48 5.95 -5.10
CA LYS A 72 -19.47 4.84 -4.14
C LYS A 72 -18.26 3.94 -4.39
N MET A 73 -17.45 3.75 -3.35
CA MET A 73 -16.30 2.83 -3.40
C MET A 73 -16.81 1.40 -3.64
N THR A 74 -16.20 0.73 -4.61
CA THR A 74 -16.59 -0.65 -4.99
C THR A 74 -16.27 -1.63 -3.87
N TYR A 75 -16.91 -2.81 -3.89
CA TYR A 75 -16.61 -3.87 -2.92
C TYR A 75 -15.14 -4.31 -2.99
N GLU A 76 -14.57 -4.36 -4.19
CA GLU A 76 -13.18 -4.75 -4.40
C GLU A 76 -12.19 -3.72 -3.85
N GLU A 77 -12.46 -2.42 -4.06
CA GLU A 77 -11.68 -1.35 -3.43
C GLU A 77 -11.78 -1.40 -1.89
N LYS A 78 -12.98 -1.68 -1.34
CA LYS A 78 -13.16 -1.88 0.11
C LYS A 78 -12.38 -3.09 0.62
N LYS A 79 -12.37 -4.18 -0.13
CA LYS A 79 -11.62 -5.40 0.20
C LYS A 79 -10.11 -5.14 0.26
N ASN A 80 -9.58 -4.43 -0.73
CA ASN A 80 -8.18 -4.06 -0.78
C ASN A 80 -7.78 -3.16 0.40
N LEU A 81 -8.63 -2.21 0.78
CA LEU A 81 -8.42 -1.40 2.00
C LEU A 81 -8.41 -2.26 3.27
N GLY A 82 -9.30 -3.25 3.38
CA GLY A 82 -9.26 -4.19 4.50
C GLY A 82 -7.92 -4.94 4.61
N HIS A 83 -7.38 -5.41 3.48
CA HIS A 83 -6.06 -6.04 3.46
C HIS A 83 -4.94 -5.08 3.88
N LEU A 84 -4.96 -3.83 3.40
CA LEU A 84 -3.98 -2.81 3.78
C LEU A 84 -4.04 -2.46 5.26
N VAL A 85 -5.25 -2.33 5.82
CA VAL A 85 -5.44 -2.07 7.25
C VAL A 85 -4.85 -3.19 8.11
N GLY A 86 -4.91 -4.44 7.65
CA GLY A 86 -4.27 -5.59 8.32
C GLY A 86 -2.74 -5.59 8.26
N LEU A 87 -2.12 -4.75 7.42
CA LEU A 87 -0.67 -4.60 7.30
C LEU A 87 -0.13 -3.36 8.03
N LEU A 88 -1.01 -2.53 8.60
CA LEU A 88 -0.61 -1.33 9.35
C LEU A 88 0.07 -1.68 10.67
N ASP A 89 0.88 -0.75 11.17
CA ASP A 89 1.48 -0.82 12.49
C ASP A 89 0.48 -0.47 13.59
N GLU A 90 0.76 -0.89 14.84
CA GLU A 90 -0.15 -0.73 15.97
C GLU A 90 -0.60 0.73 16.21
N ALA A 91 0.29 1.69 15.92
CA ALA A 91 0.00 3.12 16.00
C ALA A 91 -1.08 3.55 14.98
N SER A 92 -0.95 3.15 13.71
CA SER A 92 -1.90 3.51 12.66
C SER A 92 -3.19 2.67 12.76
N THR A 93 -3.12 1.42 13.22
CA THR A 93 -4.30 0.58 13.50
C THR A 93 -5.21 1.24 14.54
N THR A 94 -4.64 1.88 15.56
CA THR A 94 -5.41 2.62 16.57
C THR A 94 -6.13 3.82 15.97
N GLU A 95 -5.49 4.54 15.05
CA GLU A 95 -6.10 5.67 14.34
C GLU A 95 -7.26 5.23 13.44
N VAL A 96 -7.07 4.12 12.70
CA VAL A 96 -8.12 3.47 11.90
C VAL A 96 -9.31 3.05 12.76
N TYR A 97 -9.06 2.38 13.89
CA TYR A 97 -10.12 1.95 14.81
C TYR A 97 -10.95 3.13 15.30
N ASN A 98 -10.29 4.21 15.76
CA ASN A 98 -10.97 5.41 16.25
C ASN A 98 -11.82 6.09 15.16
N LEU A 99 -11.30 6.15 13.93
CA LEU A 99 -12.03 6.72 12.79
C LEU A 99 -13.30 5.92 12.48
N ILE A 100 -13.19 4.59 12.43
CA ILE A 100 -14.33 3.71 12.15
C ILE A 100 -15.33 3.75 13.31
N GLN A 101 -14.86 3.75 14.56
CA GLN A 101 -15.74 3.86 15.73
C GLN A 101 -16.52 5.19 15.73
N ALA A 102 -15.90 6.29 15.31
CA ALA A 102 -16.54 7.61 15.26
C ALA A 102 -17.58 7.76 14.13
N HIS A 103 -17.33 7.14 12.97
CA HIS A 103 -18.15 7.36 11.78
C HIS A 103 -19.02 6.17 11.36
N CYS A 104 -18.59 4.94 11.65
CA CYS A 104 -19.29 3.71 11.28
C CYS A 104 -19.03 2.57 12.29
N PRO A 105 -19.47 2.70 13.56
CA PRO A 105 -19.23 1.69 14.58
C PRO A 105 -19.84 0.32 14.24
N ARG A 106 -20.88 0.31 13.40
CA ARG A 106 -21.53 -0.92 12.90
C ARG A 106 -20.63 -1.81 12.03
N ALA A 107 -19.53 -1.28 11.52
CA ALA A 107 -18.55 -2.04 10.75
C ALA A 107 -17.54 -2.78 11.63
N LEU A 108 -17.56 -2.54 12.95
CA LEU A 108 -16.74 -3.25 13.92
C LEU A 108 -17.61 -4.32 14.59
N ALA A 109 -17.25 -5.58 14.40
CA ALA A 109 -17.85 -6.69 15.13
C ALA A 109 -16.95 -7.05 16.31
N ASP A 110 -17.52 -7.12 17.52
CA ASP A 110 -16.83 -7.65 18.69
C ASP A 110 -16.96 -9.17 18.68
N ALA A 111 -15.89 -9.84 18.26
CA ALA A 111 -15.80 -11.29 18.21
C ALA A 111 -14.93 -11.81 19.36
N GLY A 112 -15.35 -11.57 20.60
CA GLY A 112 -14.77 -12.23 21.77
C GLY A 112 -13.33 -11.79 22.09
N GLY A 113 -13.03 -10.49 21.93
CA GLY A 113 -11.75 -9.89 22.27
C GLY A 113 -10.92 -9.45 21.06
N GLU A 114 -11.28 -9.87 19.85
CA GLU A 114 -10.73 -9.37 18.60
C GLU A 114 -11.77 -8.53 17.87
N VAL A 115 -11.36 -7.35 17.39
CA VAL A 115 -12.21 -6.45 16.62
C VAL A 115 -12.13 -6.86 15.16
N GLU A 116 -13.21 -7.43 14.62
CA GLU A 116 -13.29 -7.79 13.21
C GLU A 116 -13.89 -6.65 12.39
N LEU A 117 -13.25 -6.32 11.27
CA LEU A 117 -13.70 -5.28 10.35
C LEU A 117 -14.60 -5.86 9.26
N ASP A 118 -15.90 -5.53 9.32
CA ASP A 118 -16.89 -5.92 8.33
C ASP A 118 -16.90 -4.93 7.15
N ILE A 119 -16.27 -5.36 6.05
CA ILE A 119 -16.08 -4.59 4.82
C ILE A 119 -17.42 -4.24 4.13
N GLU A 120 -18.46 -5.06 4.31
CA GLU A 120 -19.78 -4.81 3.71
C GLU A 120 -20.54 -3.70 4.44
N LYS A 121 -20.36 -3.63 5.77
CA LYS A 121 -21.00 -2.61 6.61
C LYS A 121 -20.28 -1.27 6.61
N LEU A 122 -19.03 -1.23 6.11
CA LEU A 122 -18.27 0.00 5.94
C LEU A 122 -18.97 0.96 4.96
N ASP A 123 -19.34 2.16 5.42
CA ASP A 123 -19.95 3.18 4.59
C ASP A 123 -18.90 3.89 3.74
N ASN A 124 -19.31 4.47 2.60
CA ASN A 124 -18.37 5.04 1.63
C ASN A 124 -17.53 6.17 2.21
N ARG A 125 -18.10 6.99 3.11
CA ARG A 125 -17.38 8.12 3.67
C ARG A 125 -16.21 7.66 4.53
N THR A 126 -16.43 6.68 5.40
CA THR A 126 -15.36 6.09 6.22
C THR A 126 -14.36 5.35 5.35
N ALA A 127 -14.83 4.62 4.34
CA ALA A 127 -13.98 3.93 3.37
C ALA A 127 -12.97 4.85 2.67
N TRP A 128 -13.43 6.00 2.16
CA TRP A 128 -12.54 7.01 1.57
C TRP A 128 -11.66 7.71 2.60
N ALA A 129 -12.10 7.80 3.85
CA ALA A 129 -11.29 8.38 4.91
C ALA A 129 -10.12 7.46 5.29
N LEU A 130 -10.32 6.14 5.25
CA LEU A 130 -9.27 5.14 5.50
C LEU A 130 -8.18 5.12 4.42
N GLU A 131 -8.53 5.37 3.16
CA GLU A 131 -7.55 5.47 2.06
C GLU A 131 -6.54 6.61 2.27
N ARG A 132 -6.88 7.62 3.07
CA ARG A 132 -6.09 8.86 3.23
C ARG A 132 -5.18 8.86 4.45
N LEU A 133 -5.24 7.83 5.29
CA LEU A 133 -4.35 7.63 6.44
C LEU A 133 -2.97 7.11 5.97
#